data_AF-A0A369QEV2-F1
#
_entry.id   AF-A0A369QEV2-F1
#
_cell.length_a   1.000
_cell.length_b   1.000
_cell.length_c   1.000
_cell.angle_alpha   90.00
_cell.angle_beta   90.00
_cell.angle_gamma   90.00
#
_symmetry.space_group_name_H-M   'P 1'
#
loop_
_entity.id
_entity.type
_entity.pdbx_description
1 polymer ?
#
loop_
_entity_poly.entity_id
_entity_poly.type
_entity_poly.pdbx_seq_one_letter_code
_entity_poly.pdbx_strand_id
1 'polypeptide(L)'
;MEGAVSKRAQENKNLLILIQEVHQKSKQCYDSPRIYEALKAKKMPVSRPRVDRLMKQAKIRAQLKRRFKITTDCKHDYAMSENLINRNFTATTTDQAWVSDITYIKTLTG
;
A
#
# COMPACT_ATOMS: atom_id res chain seq x y z
N MET A 1 -4.80 -28.50 -30.48
CA MET A 1 -4.59 -27.57 -31.60
C MET A 1 -4.63 -26.16 -31.02
N GLU A 2 -3.48 -25.58 -30.71
CA GLU A 2 -3.40 -24.17 -30.29
C GLU A 2 -3.69 -23.29 -31.50
N GLY A 3 -4.88 -22.70 -31.54
CA GLY A 3 -5.24 -21.72 -32.56
C GLY A 3 -4.29 -20.53 -32.46
N ALA A 4 -3.72 -20.12 -33.60
CA ALA A 4 -2.82 -18.98 -33.70
C ALA A 4 -3.41 -17.76 -33.00
N VAL A 5 -2.72 -17.26 -31.98
CA VAL A 5 -3.18 -16.13 -31.17
C VAL A 5 -3.27 -14.90 -32.07
N SER A 6 -4.43 -14.24 -32.10
CA SER A 6 -4.61 -13.00 -32.88
C SER A 6 -3.53 -11.98 -32.54
N LYS A 7 -3.04 -11.22 -33.54
CA LYS A 7 -2.05 -10.15 -33.37
C LYS A 7 -2.38 -9.22 -32.20
N ARG A 8 -3.67 -8.87 -32.05
CA ARG A 8 -4.17 -8.02 -30.96
C ARG A 8 -4.08 -8.69 -29.58
N ALA A 9 -4.25 -10.00 -29.51
CA ALA A 9 -4.09 -10.76 -28.28
C ALA A 9 -2.61 -10.85 -27.88
N GLN A 10 -1.70 -11.00 -28.84
CA GLN A 10 -0.26 -10.96 -28.59
C GLN A 10 0.18 -9.59 -28.08
N GLU A 11 -0.28 -8.50 -28.71
CA GLU A 11 -0.02 -7.14 -28.23
C GLU A 11 -0.55 -6.91 -26.82
N ASN A 12 -1.75 -7.42 -26.50
CA ASN A 12 -2.32 -7.30 -25.17
C ASN A 12 -1.50 -8.06 -24.12
N LYS A 13 -0.95 -9.24 -24.44
CA LYS A 13 -0.03 -9.97 -23.55
C LYS A 13 1.24 -9.16 -23.29
N ASN A 14 1.85 -8.61 -24.35
CA ASN A 14 3.06 -7.78 -24.21
C ASN A 14 2.79 -6.52 -23.37
N LEU A 15 1.65 -5.87 -23.59
CA LEU A 15 1.25 -4.70 -22.80
C LEU A 15 0.96 -5.07 -21.34
N LEU A 16 0.38 -6.24 -21.08
CA LEU A 16 0.14 -6.72 -19.72
C LEU A 16 1.44 -6.88 -18.93
N ILE A 17 2.47 -7.46 -19.56
CA ILE A 17 3.80 -7.61 -18.94
C ILE A 17 4.36 -6.25 -18.54
N LEU A 18 4.29 -5.26 -19.44
CA LEU A 18 4.74 -3.89 -19.15
C LEU A 18 3.96 -3.24 -18.00
N ILE A 19 2.64 -3.45 -17.95
CA ILE A 19 1.79 -2.97 -16.85
C ILE A 19 2.24 -3.60 -15.52
N GLN A 20 2.50 -4.91 -15.50
CA GLN A 20 2.96 -5.63 -14.31
C GLN A 20 4.33 -5.14 -13.84
N GLU A 21 5.28 -4.91 -14.75
CA GLU A 21 6.58 -4.36 -14.41
C GLU A 21 6.48 -2.96 -13.78
N VAL A 22 5.66 -2.08 -14.36
CA VAL A 22 5.45 -0.73 -13.83
C VAL A 22 4.75 -0.80 -12.46
N HIS A 23 3.75 -1.67 -12.32
CA HIS A 23 3.05 -1.88 -11.05
C HIS A 23 3.99 -2.37 -9.96
N GLN A 24 4.84 -3.35 -10.27
CA GLN A 24 5.83 -3.89 -9.33
C GLN A 24 6.90 -2.85 -8.96
N LYS A 25 7.43 -2.10 -9.94
CA LYS A 25 8.37 -0.99 -9.70
C LYS A 25 7.76 0.10 -8.82
N SER A 26 6.45 0.33 -8.92
CA SER A 26 5.71 1.27 -8.07
C SER A 26 5.40 0.73 -6.67
N LYS A 27 5.91 -0.45 -6.29
CA LYS A 27 5.53 -1.18 -5.07
C LYS A 27 4.02 -1.38 -4.94
N GLN A 28 3.37 -1.60 -6.09
CA GLN A 28 1.94 -1.81 -6.21
C GLN A 28 1.09 -0.57 -5.85
N CYS A 29 1.68 0.61 -5.71
CA CYS A 29 0.96 1.83 -5.31
C CYS A 29 0.22 2.51 -6.47
N TYR A 30 0.53 2.16 -7.72
CA TYR A 30 -0.06 2.82 -8.89
C TYR A 30 -1.36 2.14 -9.34
N ASP A 31 -2.34 2.98 -9.64
CA ASP A 31 -3.59 2.61 -10.28
C ASP A 31 -3.50 2.83 -11.80
N SER A 32 -4.59 2.56 -12.51
CA SER A 32 -4.65 2.67 -13.97
C SER A 32 -4.30 4.07 -14.50
N PRO A 33 -4.81 5.18 -13.94
CA PRO A 33 -4.35 6.53 -14.29
C PRO A 33 -2.83 6.69 -14.19
N ARG A 34 -2.21 6.28 -13.09
CA ARG A 34 -0.76 6.43 -12.89
C ARG A 34 0.06 5.50 -13.78
N ILE A 35 -0.42 4.28 -14.02
CA ILE A 35 0.21 3.35 -14.96
C ILE A 35 0.12 3.90 -16.38
N TYR A 36 -1.02 4.48 -16.78
CA TYR A 36 -1.15 5.13 -18.08
C TYR A 36 -0.13 6.27 -18.26
N GLU A 37 0.01 7.16 -17.29
CA GLU A 37 1.00 8.24 -17.37
C GLU A 37 2.44 7.69 -17.42
N ALA A 38 2.74 6.63 -16.67
CA ALA A 38 4.05 5.97 -16.73
C ALA A 38 4.34 5.32 -18.10
N LEU A 39 3.33 4.73 -18.74
CA LEU A 39 3.44 4.17 -20.10
C LEU A 39 3.56 5.28 -21.15
N LYS A 40 2.82 6.39 -20.98
CA LYS A 40 2.90 7.58 -21.83
C LYS A 40 4.29 8.23 -21.76
N ALA A 41 4.87 8.33 -20.56
CA ALA A 41 6.23 8.84 -20.37
C ALA A 41 7.29 7.98 -21.08
N LYS A 42 7.04 6.67 -21.23
CA LYS A 42 7.86 5.75 -22.04
C LYS A 42 7.57 5.83 -23.55
N LYS A 43 6.84 6.85 -24.01
CA LYS A 43 6.42 7.06 -25.42
C LYS A 43 5.64 5.89 -26.02
N MET A 44 4.92 5.11 -25.20
CA MET A 44 4.08 4.01 -25.68
C MET A 44 2.69 4.52 -26.09
N PRO A 45 2.24 4.28 -27.33
CA PRO A 45 0.89 4.66 -27.76
C PRO A 45 -0.15 3.67 -27.20
N VAL A 46 -0.71 4.00 -26.03
CA VAL A 46 -1.78 3.22 -25.39
C VAL A 46 -2.93 4.15 -25.01
N SER A 47 -4.16 3.64 -24.99
CA SER A 47 -5.31 4.40 -24.52
C SER A 47 -5.63 4.06 -23.06
N ARG A 48 -6.14 5.04 -22.29
CA ARG A 48 -6.55 4.84 -20.90
C ARG A 48 -7.52 3.66 -20.73
N PRO A 49 -8.60 3.52 -21.54
CA PRO A 49 -9.52 2.38 -21.40
C PRO A 49 -8.86 1.02 -21.68
N ARG A 50 -7.83 0.97 -22.54
CA ARG A 50 -7.09 -0.27 -22.81
C ARG A 50 -6.29 -0.71 -21.58
N VAL A 51 -5.62 0.22 -20.91
CA VAL A 51 -4.88 -0.04 -19.66
C VAL A 51 -5.85 -0.51 -18.57
N ASP A 52 -6.95 0.21 -18.39
CA ASP A 52 -7.99 -0.10 -17.39
C ASP A 52 -8.56 -1.50 -17.55
N ARG A 53 -8.94 -1.85 -18.80
CA ARG A 53 -9.48 -3.17 -19.13
C ARG A 53 -8.48 -4.28 -18.84
N LEU A 54 -7.20 -4.10 -19.22
CA LEU A 54 -6.16 -5.11 -19.00
C LEU A 54 -5.82 -5.27 -17.51
N MET A 55 -5.74 -4.18 -16.76
CA MET A 55 -5.54 -4.23 -15.30
C MET A 55 -6.70 -4.94 -14.59
N LYS A 56 -7.95 -4.64 -15.00
CA LYS A 56 -9.14 -5.31 -14.46
C LYS A 56 -9.15 -6.81 -14.77
N GLN A 57 -8.80 -7.20 -16.00
CA GLN A 57 -8.70 -8.62 -16.40
C GLN A 57 -7.62 -9.37 -15.61
N ALA A 58 -6.50 -8.72 -15.29
CA ALA A 58 -5.41 -9.30 -14.52
C ALA A 58 -5.52 -9.09 -13.00
N LYS A 59 -6.64 -8.56 -12.50
CA LYS A 59 -6.88 -8.27 -11.08
C LYS A 59 -5.79 -7.38 -10.44
N ILE A 60 -5.15 -6.53 -11.24
CA ILE A 60 -4.13 -5.58 -10.77
C ILE A 60 -4.84 -4.36 -10.21
N ARG A 61 -4.54 -4.04 -8.95
CA ARG A 61 -5.09 -2.87 -8.24
C ARG A 61 -4.00 -2.19 -7.42
N ALA A 62 -4.18 -0.89 -7.17
CA ALA A 62 -3.31 -0.17 -6.27
C ALA A 62 -3.47 -0.70 -4.83
N GLN A 63 -2.37 -1.02 -4.17
CA GLN A 63 -2.31 -1.31 -2.75
C GLN A 63 -2.03 -0.01 -1.99
N LEU A 64 -3.06 0.54 -1.33
CA LEU A 64 -2.86 1.62 -0.38
C LEU A 64 -2.32 1.04 0.92
N LYS A 65 -1.16 1.52 1.39
CA LYS A 65 -0.77 1.32 2.79
C LYS A 65 -1.79 2.00 3.68
N ARG A 66 -2.29 1.27 4.68
CA ARG A 66 -3.13 1.83 5.75
C ARG A 66 -2.37 3.01 6.38
N ARG A 67 -3.04 4.15 6.58
CA ARG A 67 -2.41 5.30 7.28
C ARG A 67 -1.99 4.82 8.67
N PHE A 68 -0.69 4.92 8.98
CA PHE A 68 -0.20 4.72 10.33
C PHE A 68 -0.66 5.91 11.17
N LYS A 69 -1.45 5.64 12.21
CA LYS A 69 -1.85 6.68 13.16
C LYS A 69 -0.85 6.65 14.30
N ILE A 70 0.01 7.68 14.35
CA ILE A 70 0.86 7.94 15.52
C ILE A 70 -0.07 8.47 16.60
N THR A 71 -0.32 7.68 17.64
CA THR A 71 -1.14 8.08 18.80
C THR A 71 -0.35 8.87 19.82
N THR A 72 0.99 8.78 19.76
CA THR A 72 1.89 9.34 20.78
C THR A 72 2.87 10.26 20.10
N ASP A 73 2.77 11.56 20.39
CA ASP A 73 3.80 12.52 19.97
C ASP A 73 5.00 12.37 20.91
N CYS A 74 6.01 11.63 20.43
CA CYS A 74 7.28 11.45 21.13
C CYS A 74 8.33 12.50 20.73
N LYS A 75 7.98 13.51 19.93
CA LYS A 75 8.90 14.59 19.52
C LYS A 75 8.77 15.77 20.47
N HIS A 76 9.20 15.56 21.71
CA HIS A 76 9.31 16.62 22.70
C HIS A 76 10.68 16.56 23.40
N ASP A 77 11.16 17.68 23.92
CA ASP A 77 12.48 17.76 24.56
C ASP A 77 12.49 17.27 26.03
N TYR A 78 11.37 16.76 26.54
CA TYR A 78 11.32 16.18 27.88
C TYR A 78 12.08 14.85 27.96
N ALA A 79 12.69 14.59 29.12
CA ALA A 79 13.34 13.32 29.39
C ALA A 79 12.33 12.17 29.28
N MET A 80 12.53 11.27 28.33
CA MET A 80 11.71 10.08 28.17
C MET A 80 12.17 9.02 29.17
N SER A 81 11.25 8.44 29.94
CA SER A 81 11.53 7.26 30.75
C SER A 81 11.86 6.07 29.85
N GLU A 82 12.80 5.23 30.27
CA GLU A 82 13.12 4.00 29.56
C GLU A 82 11.89 3.07 29.45
N ASN A 83 11.68 2.48 28.27
CA ASN A 83 10.63 1.50 28.06
C ASN A 83 11.08 0.12 28.57
N LEU A 84 10.90 -0.10 29.88
CA LEU A 84 11.30 -1.35 30.55
C LEU A 84 10.54 -2.60 30.07
N ILE A 85 9.31 -2.42 29.56
CA ILE A 85 8.48 -3.54 29.08
C ILE A 85 8.92 -3.98 27.69
N ASN A 86 9.19 -3.03 26.78
CA ASN A 86 9.62 -3.29 25.40
C ASN A 86 8.90 -4.46 24.68
N ARG A 87 7.58 -4.54 24.85
CA ARG A 87 6.68 -5.61 24.34
C ARG A 87 6.93 -7.03 24.91
N ASN A 88 7.70 -7.15 25.98
CA ASN A 88 7.78 -8.37 26.77
C ASN A 88 6.70 -8.34 27.87
N PHE A 89 5.63 -9.10 27.65
CA PHE A 89 4.52 -9.24 28.61
C PHE A 89 4.63 -10.50 29.48
N THR A 90 5.79 -11.16 29.45
CA THR A 90 6.03 -12.36 30.24
C THR A 90 6.34 -11.95 31.67
N ALA A 91 5.54 -12.42 32.63
CA ALA A 91 5.75 -12.19 34.06
C ALA A 91 5.75 -13.53 34.80
N THR A 92 6.64 -13.67 35.78
CA THR A 92 6.80 -14.89 36.58
C THR A 92 5.97 -14.81 37.87
N THR A 93 5.70 -13.60 38.37
CA THR A 93 4.87 -13.35 39.55
C THR A 93 3.95 -12.15 39.32
N THR A 94 2.95 -11.98 40.20
CA THR A 94 2.09 -10.79 40.22
C THR A 94 2.91 -9.51 40.45
N ASP A 95 2.35 -8.37 40.05
CA ASP A 95 2.89 -7.01 40.26
C ASP A 95 4.20 -6.67 39.52
N GLN A 96 4.60 -7.46 38.53
CA GLN A 96 5.82 -7.21 37.75
C GLN A 96 5.63 -6.29 36.54
N ALA A 97 4.41 -6.21 35.99
CA ALA A 97 4.07 -5.38 34.84
C ALA A 97 2.63 -4.88 34.95
N TRP A 98 2.44 -3.57 34.80
CA TRP A 98 1.14 -2.91 34.91
C TRP A 98 0.84 -2.22 33.58
N VAL A 99 -0.35 -2.45 33.03
CA VAL A 99 -0.81 -1.83 31.77
C VAL A 99 -2.10 -1.08 32.06
N SER A 100 -2.19 0.16 31.59
CA SER A 100 -3.40 0.98 31.67
C SER A 100 -3.64 1.71 30.36
N ASP A 101 -4.90 1.97 30.06
CA ASP A 101 -5.33 2.76 28.89
C ASP A 101 -6.00 4.06 29.36
N ILE A 102 -5.69 5.16 28.67
CA ILE A 102 -6.36 6.45 28.89
C ILE A 102 -7.40 6.66 27.80
N THR A 103 -8.67 6.77 28.20
CA THR A 103 -9.76 7.08 27.27
C THR A 103 -10.06 8.57 27.29
N TYR A 104 -9.87 9.24 26.15
CA TYR A 104 -10.26 10.64 26.00
C TYR A 104 -11.78 10.77 25.91
N ILE A 105 -12.38 11.52 26.85
CA ILE A 105 -13.79 11.89 26.80
C ILE A 105 -13.88 13.28 26.14
N LYS A 106 -14.54 13.33 24.98
CA LYS A 106 -14.68 14.58 24.21
C LYS A 106 -15.65 15.53 24.91
N THR A 107 -15.22 16.77 25.15
CA THR A 107 -16.07 17.86 25.67
C THR A 107 -16.81 18.57 24.53
N LEU A 108 -17.94 19.22 24.85
CA LEU A 108 -18.75 19.99 23.89
C LEU A 108 -18.15 21.37 23.55
N THR A 109 -17.27 21.87 24.41
CA THR A 109 -16.52 23.11 24.20
C THR A 109 -15.12 22.74 23.72
N GLY A 110 -14.90 22.77 22.42
CA GLY A 110 -13.62 22.51 21.77
C GLY A 110 -13.65 22.97 20.33
#